data_AF-A0A258DUS3-F1
#
_entry.id   AF-A0A258DUS3-F1
#
_cell.length_a   1.000
_cell.length_b   1.000
_cell.length_c   1.000
_cell.angle_alpha   90.00
_cell.angle_beta   90.00
_cell.angle_gamma   90.00
#
_symmetry.space_group_name_H-M   'P 1'
#
loop_
_entity.id
_entity.type
_entity.pdbx_description
1 polymer ?
#
loop_
_entity_poly.entity_id
_entity_poly.type
_entity_poly.pdbx_seq_one_letter_code
_entity_poly.pdbx_strand_id
1 'polypeptide(L)' 'MAEIGQDIAKAKEILESGHLVGIPTETVYGLAGNALNPDAVSRIFETKNRPAFDPLILHTSSLDRVSEFVSDFPVQ' A
#
# COMPACT_ATOMS: atom_id res chain seq x y z
N MET A 1 12.80 -14.58 4.14
CA MET A 1 12.94 -14.72 2.68
C MET A 1 11.63 -14.30 2.04
N ALA A 2 11.68 -13.56 0.93
CA ALA A 2 10.47 -13.19 0.20
C ALA A 2 9.94 -14.40 -0.58
N GLU A 3 8.62 -14.58 -0.59
CA GLU A 3 7.95 -15.52 -1.47
C GLU A 3 7.57 -14.80 -2.77
N ILE A 4 7.77 -15.45 -3.92
CA ILE A 4 7.47 -14.89 -5.25
C ILE A 4 6.34 -15.70 -5.86
N GLY A 5 5.28 -15.01 -6.31
CA GLY A 5 4.12 -15.64 -6.93
C GLY A 5 3.16 -14.62 -7.54
N GLN A 6 2.07 -15.12 -8.12
CA GLN A 6 1.03 -14.30 -8.76
C GLN A 6 -0.36 -14.51 -8.12
N ASP A 7 -0.41 -15.20 -6.98
CA ASP A 7 -1.66 -15.47 -6.28
C ASP A 7 -2.16 -14.20 -5.56
N ILE A 8 -3.18 -13.58 -6.14
CA ILE A 8 -3.80 -12.36 -5.63
C ILE A 8 -4.50 -12.62 -4.29
N ALA A 9 -5.10 -13.80 -4.09
CA ALA A 9 -5.80 -14.11 -2.85
C ALA A 9 -4.80 -14.23 -1.69
N LYS A 10 -3.66 -14.86 -1.94
CA LYS A 10 -2.56 -14.93 -0.98
C LYS A 10 -1.96 -13.56 -0.68
N ALA A 11 -1.72 -12.74 -1.71
CA ALA A 11 -1.23 -11.37 -1.52
C ALA A 11 -2.20 -10.53 -0.68
N LYS A 12 -3.51 -10.68 -0.90
CA LYS A 12 -4.56 -10.05 -0.10
C LYS A 12 -4.48 -10.47 1.37
N GLU A 13 -4.39 -11.77 1.66
CA GLU A 13 -4.28 -12.28 3.03
C GLU A 13 -3.04 -11.72 3.77
N ILE A 14 -1.90 -11.65 3.07
CA ILE A 14 -0.66 -11.05 3.60
C ILE A 14 -0.88 -9.57 3.96
N LEU A 15 -1.55 -8.80 3.09
CA LEU A 15 -1.86 -7.39 3.37
C LEU A 15 -2.86 -7.24 4.53
N GLU A 16 -3.91 -8.07 4.56
CA GLU A 16 -4.93 -8.05 5.63
C GLU A 16 -4.33 -8.42 6.99
N SER A 17 -3.33 -9.30 7.03
CA SER A 17 -2.57 -9.65 8.24
C SER A 17 -1.52 -8.61 8.65
N GLY A 18 -1.43 -7.47 7.96
CA GLY A 18 -0.51 -6.37 8.30
C GLY A 18 0.94 -6.58 7.84
N HIS A 19 1.18 -7.53 6.95
CA HIS A 19 2.48 -7.77 6.33
C HIS A 19 2.61 -7.02 4.99
N LEU A 20 3.82 -7.07 4.42
CA LEU A 20 4.18 -6.31 3.22
C LEU A 20 4.21 -7.21 1.98
N VAL A 21 3.84 -6.63 0.83
CA VAL A 21 3.88 -7.30 -0.47
C VAL A 21 4.61 -6.41 -1.47
N GLY A 22 5.56 -6.98 -2.21
CA GLY A 22 6.15 -6.34 -3.38
C GLY A 22 5.20 -6.49 -4.58
N ILE A 23 4.68 -5.39 -5.11
CA ILE A 23 3.69 -5.39 -6.20
C ILE A 23 4.34 -4.80 -7.46
N PRO A 24 4.30 -5.51 -8.62
CA PRO A 24 4.74 -4.92 -9.87
C PRO A 24 3.76 -3.83 -10.32
N THR A 25 4.27 -2.72 -10.84
CA THR A 25 3.49 -1.70 -11.57
C THR A 25 4.09 -1.48 -12.95
N GLU A 26 3.45 -0.64 -13.76
CA GLU A 26 3.94 -0.25 -15.07
C GLU A 26 5.23 0.59 -15.03
N THR A 27 5.54 1.22 -13.89
CA THR A 27 6.74 2.05 -13.70
C THR A 27 7.83 1.33 -12.92
N VAL A 28 7.56 0.98 -11.66
CA VAL A 28 8.51 0.37 -10.72
C VAL A 28 7.78 -0.58 -9.75
N TYR A 29 8.51 -1.46 -9.09
CA TYR A 29 7.92 -2.22 -7.99
C TYR A 29 7.55 -1.31 -6.81
N GLY A 30 6.33 -1.45 -6.32
CA GLY A 30 5.88 -0.86 -5.07
C GLY A 30 6.06 -1.83 -3.91
N LEU A 31 6.46 -1.33 -2.73
CA LEU A 31 6.32 -2.07 -1.48
C LEU A 31 5.01 -1.66 -0.83
N ALA A 32 4.03 -2.53 -0.85
CA ALA A 32 2.68 -2.28 -0.37
C ALA A 32 2.46 -2.84 1.02
N GLY A 33 1.59 -2.17 1.77
CA GLY A 33 1.05 -2.57 3.06
C GLY A 33 -0.36 -1.99 3.19
N ASN A 34 -1.16 -2.50 4.12
CA ASN A 34 -2.50 -1.98 4.34
C ASN A 34 -2.44 -0.54 4.89
N ALA A 35 -2.90 0.43 4.09
CA ALA A 35 -2.86 1.85 4.44
C ALA A 35 -3.71 2.23 5.67
N LEU A 36 -4.70 1.40 6.02
CA LEU A 36 -5.54 1.59 7.20
C LEU A 36 -4.97 0.92 8.46
N ASN A 37 -3.82 0.25 8.35
CA ASN A 37 -3.14 -0.40 9.47
C ASN A 37 -1.83 0.37 9.79
N PRO A 38 -1.77 1.12 10.90
CA PRO A 38 -0.58 1.89 11.30
C PRO A 38 0.69 1.05 11.45
N ASP A 39 0.58 -0.21 11.88
CA ASP A 39 1.72 -1.11 12.03
C ASP A 39 2.27 -1.52 10.66
N ALA A 40 1.41 -1.80 9.69
CA ALA A 40 1.81 -2.10 8.32
C ALA A 40 2.50 -0.89 7.67
N VAL A 41 1.99 0.32 7.89
CA VAL A 41 2.60 1.56 7.41
C VAL A 41 3.99 1.77 8.03
N SER A 42 4.12 1.57 9.34
CA SER A 42 5.41 1.68 10.05
C SER A 42 6.45 0.69 9.48
N ARG A 43 6.04 -0.56 9.21
CA ARG A 43 6.89 -1.57 8.58
C ARG A 43 7.42 -1.15 7.21
N ILE A 44 6.64 -0.40 6.40
CA ILE A 44 7.12 0.11 5.10
C ILE A 44 8.30 1.06 5.32
N PHE A 45 8.16 2.01 6.25
CA PHE A 45 9.23 2.97 6.56
C PHE A 45 10.49 2.26 7.06
N GLU A 46 10.34 1.34 8.01
CA GLU A 46 11.45 0.54 8.56
C GLU A 46 12.14 -0.28 7.47
N THR A 47 11.38 -1.03 6.67
CA THR A 47 11.92 -1.93 5.64
C THR A 47 12.65 -1.17 4.54
N LYS A 48 12.14 0.00 4.15
CA LYS A 48 12.79 0.84 3.15
C LYS A 48 13.90 1.73 3.72
N ASN A 49 14.08 1.73 5.05
CA ASN A 49 14.88 2.73 5.75
C ASN A 49 14.52 4.17 5.30
N ARG A 50 13.22 4.43 5.12
CA ARG A 50 12.66 5.68 4.61
C ARG A 50 12.38 6.63 5.78
N PRO A 51 12.76 7.92 5.69
CA PRO A 51 12.40 8.90 6.71
C PRO A 51 10.88 9.05 6.84
N ALA A 52 10.37 9.16 8.07
CA ALA A 52 8.94 9.25 8.35
C ALA A 52 8.26 10.52 7.78
N PHE A 53 9.04 11.56 7.45
CA PHE A 53 8.52 12.79 6.85
C PHE A 53 8.26 12.67 5.34
N ASP A 54 8.73 11.61 4.68
CA ASP A 54 8.57 11.39 3.25
C ASP A 54 7.29 10.54 2.99
N PRO A 55 6.15 11.16 2.63
CA PRO A 55 4.84 10.51 2.69
C PRO A 55 4.72 9.32 1.73
N LEU A 56 3.74 8.47 1.99
CA LEU A 56 3.41 7.32 1.13
C LEU A 56 2.18 7.63 0.25
N ILE A 57 2.11 6.97 -0.91
CA ILE A 57 0.97 7.08 -1.83
C ILE A 57 -0.06 6.00 -1.48
N LEU A 58 -1.31 6.39 -1.22
CA LEU A 58 -2.43 5.47 -1.05
C LEU A 58 -2.99 5.08 -2.44
N HIS A 59 -3.04 3.78 -2.71
CA HIS A 59 -3.63 3.24 -3.93
C HIS A 59 -5.08 2.80 -3.64
N THR A 60 -6.01 3.11 -4.53
CA THR A 60 -7.41 2.70 -4.44
C THR A 60 -7.89 2.11 -5.77
N SER A 61 -8.95 1.31 -5.74
CA SER A 61 -9.45 0.54 -6.89
C SER A 61 -10.25 1.37 -7.88
N SER A 62 -10.76 2.54 -7.49
CA SER A 62 -11.55 3.42 -8.34
C SER A 62 -11.55 4.86 -7.82
N LEU A 63 -11.90 5.80 -8.69
CA LEU A 63 -12.05 7.21 -8.35
C LEU A 63 -13.16 7.45 -7.31
N ASP A 64 -14.26 6.71 -7.38
CA ASP A 64 -15.40 6.88 -6.45
C ASP A 64 -15.00 6.70 -4.99
N ARG A 65 -14.04 5.81 -4.73
CA ARG A 65 -13.51 5.53 -3.39
C ARG A 65 -12.57 6.60 -2.84
N VAL A 66 -12.08 7.52 -3.68
CA VAL A 66 -11.17 8.58 -3.23
C VAL A 66 -11.85 9.43 -2.15
N SER A 67 -13.16 9.63 -2.27
CA SER A 67 -13.98 10.36 -1.29
C SER A 67 -13.94 9.78 0.13
N GLU A 68 -13.59 8.49 0.30
CA GLU A 68 -13.40 7.87 1.62
C GLU A 68 -12.13 8.36 2.34
N PHE A 69 -11.15 8.90 1.60
CA PHE A 69 -9.80 9.18 2.10
C PHE A 69 -9.40 10.66 2.08
N VAL A 70 -10.21 11.53 1.47
CA VAL A 70 -9.94 12.96 1.34
C VAL A 70 -11.12 13.78 1.84
N SER A 71 -10.84 14.94 2.44
CA SER A 71 -11.88 15.84 2.96
C SER A 71 -12.49 16.75 1.88
N ASP A 72 -11.75 17.00 0.81
CA ASP A 72 -12.17 17.83 -0.32
C ASP A 72 -11.64 17.20 -1.62
N PHE A 73 -12.51 17.07 -2.61
CA PHE A 73 -12.17 16.56 -3.93
C PHE A 73 -12.87 17.44 -4.96
N PRO A 74 -12.13 18.25 -5.74
CA PRO A 74 -12.74 19.19 -6.66
C PRO A 74 -13.60 18.45 -7.68
N VAL A 75 -14.80 18.97 -7.90
CA VAL A 75 -15.67 18.50 -8.99
C VAL A 75 -14.92 18.65 -10.31
N GLN A 76 -14.91 17.56 -11.08
CA GLN A 76 -14.32 17.49 -12.42
C GLN A 76 -15.07 18.38 -13.42
#